data_AF-A0A963GPB2-F1
#
_entry.id   AF-A0A963GPB2-F1
#
_cell.length_a   1.000
_cell.length_b   1.000
_cell.length_c   1.000
_cell.angle_alpha   90.00
_cell.angle_beta   90.00
_cell.angle_gamma   90.00
#
_symmetry.space_group_name_H-M   'P 1'
#
loop_
_entity.id
_entity.type
_entity.pdbx_description
1 polymer ?
#
loop_
_entity_poly.entity_id
_entity_poly.type
_entity_poly.pdbx_seq_one_letter_code
_entity_poly.pdbx_strand_id
1 'polypeptide(L)'
;MPATMTPQQFVHKWRGVTLKERSASQEHFIDLCHLVNHPTPAAHDPTGERFTFERGADKQTGGQGWADVWYRGRFAWEYKGKHKDLDAAYNQILLYREALENPPLMVVSDMERILIHTNFTNTVKQVHEITLDDLLTREGMDRLRALFYKPEQFRAAQTTEHVTEEAARQFARLAEQLRKWGEAPDK
;
A
#
# COMPACT_ATOMS: atom_id res chain seq x y z
N MET A 1 8.14 22.07 -14.04
CA MET A 1 8.74 21.12 -13.08
C MET A 1 7.73 20.93 -11.96
N PRO A 2 7.52 19.70 -11.44
CA PRO A 2 6.66 19.52 -10.27
C PRO A 2 7.19 20.38 -9.11
N ALA A 3 6.30 20.92 -8.29
CA ALA A 3 6.71 21.68 -7.12
C ALA A 3 7.46 20.73 -6.16
N THR A 4 8.75 20.95 -5.96
CA THR A 4 9.56 20.08 -5.10
C THR A 4 9.24 20.39 -3.63
N MET A 5 8.73 19.40 -2.90
CA MET A 5 8.46 19.51 -1.46
C MET A 5 9.65 18.94 -0.67
N THR A 6 10.12 19.67 0.35
CA THR A 6 11.17 19.15 1.25
C THR A 6 10.57 18.20 2.29
N PRO A 7 11.34 17.25 2.85
CA PRO A 7 10.85 16.39 3.93
C PRO A 7 10.34 17.16 5.15
N GLN A 8 11.01 18.26 5.53
CA GLN A 8 10.62 19.10 6.66
C GLN A 8 9.26 19.75 6.42
N GLN A 9 9.00 20.25 5.21
CA GLN A 9 7.69 20.80 4.84
C GLN A 9 6.60 19.72 4.85
N PHE A 10 6.89 18.54 4.33
CA PHE A 10 5.97 17.40 4.32
C PHE A 10 5.56 17.03 5.75
N VAL A 11 6.55 16.79 6.61
CA VAL A 11 6.34 16.39 8.00
C VAL A 11 5.61 17.48 8.79
N HIS A 12 6.00 18.75 8.61
CA HIS A 12 5.32 19.87 9.27
C HIS A 12 3.84 19.95 8.90
N LYS A 13 3.51 19.83 7.60
CA LYS A 13 2.14 19.82 7.11
C LYS A 13 1.35 18.66 7.71
N TRP A 14 1.82 17.43 7.52
CA TRP A 14 1.03 16.23 7.79
C TRP A 14 0.88 15.88 9.28
N ARG A 15 1.79 16.37 10.14
CA ARG A 15 1.59 16.38 11.59
C ARG A 15 0.39 17.25 12.01
N GLY A 16 0.17 18.38 11.35
CA GLY A 16 -0.88 19.34 11.70
C GLY A 16 -2.27 19.03 11.13
N VAL A 17 -2.38 18.14 10.15
CA VAL A 17 -3.66 17.83 9.50
C VAL A 17 -4.54 16.98 10.43
N THR A 18 -5.80 17.40 10.62
CA THR A 18 -6.84 16.70 11.39
C THR A 18 -8.06 16.31 10.54
N LEU A 19 -7.94 16.45 9.21
CA LEU A 19 -8.99 16.13 8.25
C LEU A 19 -9.33 14.63 8.27
N LYS A 20 -10.55 14.30 7.83
CA LYS A 20 -10.97 12.92 7.60
C LYS A 20 -10.18 12.31 6.44
N GLU A 21 -10.01 10.99 6.49
CA GLU A 21 -9.33 10.17 5.47
C GLU A 21 -9.67 10.58 4.04
N ARG A 22 -10.96 10.51 3.67
CA ARG A 22 -11.46 10.81 2.33
C ARG A 22 -11.14 12.23 1.84
N SER A 23 -10.92 13.16 2.76
CA SER A 23 -10.64 14.56 2.45
C SER A 23 -9.14 14.85 2.31
N ALA A 24 -8.27 13.93 2.73
CA ALA A 24 -6.84 14.16 2.84
C ALA A 24 -5.97 13.16 2.07
N SER A 25 -6.47 11.96 1.75
CA SER A 25 -5.68 10.88 1.14
C SER A 25 -5.07 11.25 -0.22
N GLN A 26 -5.85 11.86 -1.12
CA GLN A 26 -5.36 12.26 -2.44
C GLN A 26 -4.29 13.35 -2.34
N GLU A 27 -4.51 14.37 -1.50
CA GLU A 27 -3.54 15.45 -1.29
C GLU A 27 -2.25 14.91 -0.65
N HIS A 28 -2.36 14.02 0.35
CA HIS A 28 -1.23 13.34 0.97
C HIS A 28 -0.40 12.59 -0.07
N PHE A 29 -1.06 11.82 -0.93
CA PHE A 29 -0.37 11.07 -1.96
C PHE A 29 0.27 11.96 -3.03
N ILE A 30 -0.38 13.07 -3.42
CA ILE A 30 0.21 14.07 -4.32
C ILE A 30 1.47 14.67 -3.70
N ASP A 31 1.44 15.01 -2.42
CA ASP A 31 2.61 15.52 -1.71
C ASP A 31 3.73 14.48 -1.62
N LEU A 32 3.41 13.19 -1.44
CA LEU A 32 4.40 12.12 -1.51
C LEU A 32 5.07 12.07 -2.89
N CYS A 33 4.29 12.19 -3.97
CA CYS A 33 4.84 12.26 -5.33
C CYS A 33 5.81 13.43 -5.46
N HIS A 34 5.43 14.62 -5.00
CA HIS A 34 6.30 15.81 -5.00
C HIS A 34 7.56 15.62 -4.14
N LEU A 35 7.44 14.99 -2.97
CA LEU A 35 8.54 14.71 -2.06
C LEU A 35 9.61 13.79 -2.69
N VAL A 36 9.20 12.82 -3.51
CA VAL A 36 10.11 11.95 -4.26
C VAL A 36 10.38 12.41 -5.70
N ASN A 37 9.96 13.63 -6.05
CA ASN A 37 10.06 14.20 -7.40
C ASN A 37 9.49 13.28 -8.51
N HIS A 38 8.39 12.61 -8.22
CA HIS A 38 7.62 11.79 -9.14
C HIS A 38 6.41 12.58 -9.68
N PRO A 39 6.01 12.46 -10.96
CA PRO A 39 4.78 13.06 -11.41
C PRO A 39 3.56 12.47 -10.68
N THR A 40 2.52 13.26 -10.45
CA THR A 40 1.27 12.76 -9.86
C THR A 40 0.57 11.76 -10.80
N PRO A 41 -0.39 10.94 -10.33
CA PRO A 41 -1.03 9.92 -11.17
C PRO A 41 -1.50 10.44 -12.54
N ALA A 42 -2.34 11.48 -12.57
CA ALA A 42 -2.84 12.04 -13.82
C ALA A 42 -1.76 12.76 -14.67
N ALA A 43 -0.69 13.26 -14.05
CA ALA A 43 0.41 13.89 -14.78
C ALA A 43 1.34 12.84 -15.42
N HIS A 44 1.51 11.69 -14.77
CA HIS A 44 2.28 10.57 -15.30
C HIS A 44 1.47 9.78 -16.35
N ASP A 45 0.19 9.58 -16.09
CA ASP A 45 -0.68 8.71 -16.88
C ASP A 45 -2.09 9.29 -16.96
N PRO A 46 -2.36 10.21 -17.91
CA PRO A 46 -3.64 10.90 -18.03
C PRO A 46 -4.83 9.99 -18.29
N THR A 47 -4.60 8.76 -18.79
CA THR A 47 -5.65 7.77 -19.06
C THR A 47 -5.97 6.88 -17.86
N GLY A 48 -5.10 6.84 -16.84
CA GLY A 48 -5.25 5.98 -15.66
C GLY A 48 -5.12 4.47 -15.93
N GLU A 49 -4.56 4.08 -17.08
CA GLU A 49 -4.37 2.68 -17.48
C GLU A 49 -3.29 1.96 -16.66
N ARG A 50 -2.33 2.70 -16.11
CA ARG A 50 -1.15 2.21 -15.40
C ARG A 50 -0.93 2.90 -14.06
N PHE A 51 -1.36 4.15 -13.89
CA PHE A 51 -1.22 4.86 -12.62
C PHE A 51 -2.41 5.79 -12.37
N THR A 52 -3.26 5.45 -11.41
CA THR A 52 -4.48 6.22 -11.12
C THR A 52 -4.83 6.23 -9.64
N PHE A 53 -5.61 7.24 -9.26
CA PHE A 53 -6.44 7.18 -8.06
C PHE A 53 -7.67 6.31 -8.30
N GLU A 54 -8.22 5.75 -7.24
CA GLU A 54 -9.51 5.04 -7.22
C GLU A 54 -9.58 3.99 -8.34
N ARG A 55 -8.64 3.03 -8.35
CA ARG A 55 -8.67 1.93 -9.32
C ARG A 55 -9.74 0.93 -8.89
N GLY A 56 -10.80 0.84 -9.66
CA GLY A 56 -11.81 -0.21 -9.51
C GLY A 56 -11.22 -1.60 -9.73
N ALA A 57 -11.65 -2.53 -8.89
CA ALA A 57 -11.26 -3.93 -8.93
C ALA A 57 -12.50 -4.79 -8.65
N ASP A 58 -12.98 -5.50 -9.66
CA ASP A 58 -14.10 -6.42 -9.50
C ASP A 58 -13.66 -7.56 -8.56
N LYS A 59 -14.41 -7.77 -7.46
CA LYS A 59 -14.12 -8.86 -6.53
C LYS A 59 -14.54 -10.20 -7.16
N GLN A 60 -13.72 -11.23 -6.96
CA GLN A 60 -14.04 -12.59 -7.42
C GLN A 60 -15.34 -13.15 -6.83
N THR A 61 -15.77 -12.65 -5.68
CA THR A 61 -16.99 -13.09 -4.96
C THR A 61 -18.22 -12.22 -5.22
N GLY A 62 -18.15 -11.30 -6.19
CA GLY A 62 -19.17 -10.28 -6.40
C GLY A 62 -18.99 -9.06 -5.49
N GLY A 63 -19.20 -7.88 -6.05
CA GLY A 63 -18.99 -6.58 -5.41
C GLY A 63 -17.78 -5.82 -5.96
N GLN A 64 -17.78 -4.50 -5.84
CA GLN A 64 -16.69 -3.64 -6.29
C GLN A 64 -15.73 -3.38 -5.12
N GLY A 65 -14.44 -3.67 -5.32
CA GLY A 65 -13.34 -3.17 -4.51
C GLY A 65 -12.67 -2.01 -5.23
N TRP A 66 -11.96 -1.17 -4.48
CA TRP A 66 -11.23 -0.04 -5.03
C TRP A 66 -9.90 0.04 -4.29
N ALA A 67 -8.80 0.29 -5.01
CA ALA A 67 -7.59 0.80 -4.38
C ALA A 67 -7.60 2.32 -4.44
N ASP A 68 -7.32 2.99 -3.32
CA ASP A 68 -7.19 4.45 -3.30
C ASP A 68 -6.15 4.94 -4.31
N VAL A 69 -5.01 4.23 -4.41
CA VAL A 69 -4.02 4.46 -5.46
C VAL A 69 -3.50 3.13 -6.00
N TRP A 70 -3.35 3.05 -7.32
CA TRP A 70 -2.75 1.89 -7.95
C TRP A 70 -1.75 2.33 -9.02
N TYR A 71 -0.55 1.75 -8.95
CA TYR A 71 0.49 1.88 -9.95
C TYR A 71 0.92 0.50 -10.41
N ARG A 72 0.54 0.14 -11.64
CA ARG A 72 0.81 -1.11 -12.31
C ARG A 72 2.29 -1.51 -12.19
N GLY A 73 2.52 -2.73 -11.69
CA GLY A 73 3.86 -3.28 -11.50
C GLY A 73 4.66 -2.65 -10.35
N ARG A 74 4.06 -1.76 -9.54
CA ARG A 74 4.73 -1.15 -8.37
C ARG A 74 3.97 -1.36 -7.08
N PHE A 75 2.74 -0.85 -6.97
CA PHE A 75 1.98 -0.96 -5.72
C PHE A 75 0.47 -0.83 -5.92
N ALA A 76 -0.26 -1.39 -4.97
CA ALA A 76 -1.60 -0.93 -4.58
C ALA A 76 -1.50 -0.24 -3.23
N TRP A 77 -2.27 0.82 -3.03
CA TRP A 77 -2.25 1.66 -1.84
C TRP A 77 -3.67 1.83 -1.29
N GLU A 78 -3.85 1.59 0.02
CA GLU A 78 -5.06 1.92 0.78
C GLU A 78 -4.75 2.89 1.90
N TYR A 79 -5.63 3.86 2.08
CA TYR A 79 -5.62 4.74 3.22
C TYR A 79 -6.60 4.26 4.30
N LYS A 80 -6.30 4.67 5.53
CA LYS A 80 -7.26 4.76 6.62
C LYS A 80 -7.13 6.11 7.31
N GLY A 81 -8.14 6.49 8.09
CA GLY A 81 -8.04 7.65 8.96
C GLY A 81 -6.87 7.52 9.96
N LYS A 82 -6.39 8.64 10.49
CA LYS A 82 -5.30 8.67 11.46
C LYS A 82 -5.54 7.70 12.63
N HIS A 83 -4.50 6.91 12.96
CA HIS A 83 -4.50 5.90 14.03
C HIS A 83 -5.56 4.79 13.89
N LYS A 84 -6.12 4.60 12.69
CA LYS A 84 -7.00 3.46 12.41
C LYS A 84 -6.21 2.18 12.19
N ASP A 85 -6.95 1.08 12.13
CA ASP A 85 -6.43 -0.26 11.93
C ASP A 85 -5.90 -0.43 10.48
N LEU A 86 -4.58 -0.46 10.35
CA LEU A 86 -3.89 -0.68 9.08
C LEU A 86 -3.89 -2.16 8.66
N ASP A 87 -4.03 -3.10 9.60
CA ASP A 87 -4.19 -4.52 9.26
C ASP A 87 -5.54 -4.76 8.57
N ALA A 88 -6.59 -4.05 9.00
CA ALA A 88 -7.87 -4.05 8.31
C ALA A 88 -7.76 -3.52 6.87
N ALA A 89 -6.98 -2.46 6.65
CA ALA A 89 -6.69 -1.93 5.30
C ALA A 89 -5.93 -2.95 4.45
N TYR A 90 -4.93 -3.62 5.04
CA TYR A 90 -4.14 -4.61 4.34
C TYR A 90 -4.99 -5.81 3.93
N ASN A 91 -5.85 -6.29 4.83
CA ASN A 91 -6.82 -7.35 4.53
C ASN A 91 -7.80 -6.93 3.42
N GLN A 92 -8.16 -5.65 3.31
CA GLN A 92 -8.97 -5.15 2.19
C GLN A 92 -8.23 -5.32 0.86
N ILE A 93 -7.01 -4.82 0.73
CA ILE A 93 -6.21 -4.96 -0.52
C ILE A 93 -6.07 -6.42 -0.94
N LEU A 94 -5.86 -7.34 0.00
CA LEU A 94 -5.71 -8.76 -0.29
C LEU A 94 -6.91 -9.38 -1.03
N LEU A 95 -8.13 -8.87 -0.80
CA LEU A 95 -9.35 -9.39 -1.43
C LEU A 95 -9.42 -9.12 -2.94
N TYR A 96 -8.70 -8.13 -3.44
CA TYR A 96 -8.75 -7.73 -4.85
C TYR A 96 -7.36 -7.55 -5.49
N ARG A 97 -6.28 -7.98 -4.83
CA ARG A 97 -4.91 -7.92 -5.36
C ARG A 97 -4.76 -8.56 -6.74
N GLU A 98 -5.52 -9.61 -7.04
CA GLU A 98 -5.48 -10.27 -8.36
C GLU A 98 -6.07 -9.40 -9.46
N ALA A 99 -7.20 -8.74 -9.18
CA ALA A 99 -7.81 -7.77 -10.08
C ALA A 99 -6.94 -6.50 -10.27
N LEU A 100 -6.01 -6.24 -9.33
CA LEU A 100 -4.98 -5.20 -9.45
C LEU A 100 -3.68 -5.68 -10.10
N GLU A 101 -3.71 -6.82 -10.79
CA GLU A 101 -2.56 -7.42 -11.47
C GLU A 101 -1.41 -7.84 -10.53
N ASN A 102 -1.74 -8.26 -9.31
CA ASN A 102 -0.79 -8.71 -8.29
C ASN A 102 0.43 -7.79 -8.12
N PRO A 103 0.24 -6.55 -7.65
CA PRO A 103 1.35 -5.61 -7.47
C PRO A 103 2.41 -6.20 -6.52
N PRO A 104 3.71 -5.88 -6.70
CA PRO A 104 4.78 -6.41 -5.86
C PRO A 104 4.75 -5.85 -4.43
N LEU A 105 4.15 -4.68 -4.23
CA LEU A 105 3.98 -4.04 -2.92
C LEU A 105 2.51 -3.76 -2.64
N MET A 106 2.06 -4.05 -1.43
CA MET A 106 0.75 -3.66 -0.91
C MET A 106 0.99 -2.66 0.21
N VAL A 107 0.57 -1.42 0.00
CA VAL A 107 0.89 -0.31 0.87
C VAL A 107 -0.36 0.14 1.59
N VAL A 108 -0.25 0.34 2.91
CA VAL A 108 -1.34 0.89 3.71
C VAL A 108 -0.84 2.07 4.51
N SER A 109 -1.67 3.10 4.64
CA SER A 109 -1.24 4.31 5.33
C SER A 109 -2.36 5.00 6.10
N ASP A 110 -2.04 5.53 7.27
CA ASP A 110 -2.91 6.44 8.02
C ASP A 110 -2.44 7.90 7.94
N MET A 111 -1.63 8.22 6.92
CA MET A 111 -0.95 9.50 6.66
C MET A 111 0.17 9.87 7.65
N GLU A 112 0.31 9.15 8.75
CA GLU A 112 1.44 9.31 9.67
C GLU A 112 2.43 8.16 9.57
N ARG A 113 1.90 6.97 9.27
CA ARG A 113 2.63 5.74 9.02
C ARG A 113 2.31 5.24 7.62
N ILE A 114 3.31 4.66 6.99
CA ILE A 114 3.22 3.95 5.71
C ILE A 114 3.78 2.56 5.96
N LEU A 115 2.94 1.54 5.89
CA LEU A 115 3.35 0.14 5.99
C LEU A 115 3.41 -0.46 4.58
N ILE A 116 4.56 -1.00 4.23
CA ILE A 116 4.84 -1.59 2.92
C ILE A 116 4.94 -3.10 3.09
N HIS A 117 3.90 -3.81 2.68
CA HIS A 117 3.87 -5.28 2.68
C HIS A 117 4.38 -5.82 1.34
N THR A 118 5.34 -6.73 1.38
CA THR A 118 5.88 -7.36 0.16
C THR A 118 4.96 -8.48 -0.35
N ASN A 119 4.84 -8.58 -1.68
CA ASN A 119 4.01 -9.56 -2.39
C ASN A 119 4.80 -10.30 -3.49
N PHE A 120 6.11 -10.45 -3.31
CA PHE A 120 6.94 -11.21 -4.24
C PHE A 120 6.72 -12.71 -4.08
N THR A 121 6.76 -13.45 -5.19
CA THR A 121 6.71 -14.90 -5.18
C THR A 121 8.05 -15.49 -4.74
N ASN A 122 8.00 -16.66 -4.09
CA ASN A 122 9.17 -17.41 -3.62
C ASN A 122 10.08 -16.63 -2.66
N THR A 123 9.51 -15.72 -1.87
CA THR A 123 10.24 -14.98 -0.83
C THR A 123 9.44 -14.92 0.46
N VAL A 124 10.13 -14.75 1.59
CA VAL A 124 9.50 -14.46 2.88
C VAL A 124 8.79 -13.11 2.80
N LYS A 125 7.61 -13.00 3.42
CA LYS A 125 6.90 -11.73 3.46
C LYS A 125 7.57 -10.80 4.46
N GLN A 126 7.67 -9.53 4.08
CA GLN A 126 8.26 -8.49 4.91
C GLN A 126 7.31 -7.31 4.98
N VAL A 127 7.35 -6.62 6.12
CA VAL A 127 6.63 -5.37 6.33
C VAL A 127 7.66 -4.31 6.69
N HIS A 128 7.66 -3.21 5.94
CA HIS A 128 8.53 -2.07 6.22
C HIS A 128 7.67 -0.87 6.60
N GLU A 129 7.93 -0.32 7.78
CA GLU A 129 7.29 0.90 8.25
C GLU A 129 8.13 2.12 7.84
N ILE A 130 7.44 3.19 7.50
CA ILE A 130 7.97 4.55 7.38
C ILE A 130 7.03 5.46 8.15
N THR A 131 7.55 6.08 9.21
CA THR A 131 6.88 7.14 9.95
C THR A 131 7.21 8.51 9.38
N LEU A 132 6.50 9.56 9.80
CA LEU A 132 6.88 10.94 9.47
C LEU A 132 8.32 11.28 9.92
N ASP A 133 8.79 10.71 11.03
CA ASP A 133 10.14 10.97 11.52
C ASP A 133 11.20 10.29 10.65
N ASP A 134 10.89 9.10 10.14
CA ASP A 134 11.78 8.39 9.21
C ASP A 134 11.98 9.17 7.90
N LEU A 135 10.98 9.94 7.46
CA LEU A 135 11.11 10.80 6.27
C LEU A 135 12.12 11.93 6.46
N LEU A 136 12.50 12.27 7.70
CA LEU A 136 13.59 13.21 7.98
C LEU A 136 14.98 12.56 7.89
N THR A 137 15.03 11.24 7.73
CA THR A 137 16.27 10.47 7.60
C THR A 137 16.53 10.13 6.13
N ARG A 138 17.80 9.87 5.81
CA ARG A 138 18.18 9.38 4.48
C ARG A 138 17.56 8.01 4.20
N GLU A 139 17.58 7.11 5.17
CA GLU A 139 17.09 5.73 4.99
C GLU A 139 15.59 5.69 4.69
N GLY A 140 14.77 6.42 5.45
CA GLY A 140 13.33 6.50 5.21
C GLY A 140 13.00 7.13 3.85
N MET A 141 13.74 8.17 3.46
CA MET A 141 13.61 8.77 2.12
C MET A 141 14.03 7.84 0.98
N ASP A 142 15.12 7.08 1.14
CA ASP A 142 15.57 6.10 0.16
C ASP A 142 14.54 4.97 0.02
N ARG A 143 13.94 4.52 1.15
CA ARG A 143 12.85 3.54 1.16
C ARG A 143 11.59 4.07 0.46
N LEU A 144 11.18 5.30 0.74
CA LEU A 144 10.03 5.91 0.07
C LEU A 144 10.29 6.05 -1.44
N ARG A 145 11.50 6.45 -1.86
CA ARG A 145 11.87 6.49 -3.28
C ARG A 145 11.86 5.11 -3.93
N ALA A 146 12.33 4.08 -3.23
CA ALA A 146 12.32 2.71 -3.74
C ALA A 146 10.91 2.24 -4.11
N LEU A 147 9.90 2.62 -3.32
CA LEU A 147 8.49 2.30 -3.59
C LEU A 147 8.04 2.80 -4.96
N PHE A 148 8.43 4.02 -5.34
CA PHE A 148 8.08 4.62 -6.62
C PHE A 148 8.95 4.20 -7.79
N TYR A 149 10.23 3.88 -7.56
CA TYR A 149 11.19 3.72 -8.67
C TYR A 149 11.77 2.32 -8.79
N LYS A 150 11.97 1.61 -7.67
CA LYS A 150 12.70 0.33 -7.62
C LYS A 150 12.08 -0.64 -6.58
N PRO A 151 10.83 -1.11 -6.79
CA PRO A 151 10.14 -1.96 -5.82
C PRO A 151 10.89 -3.25 -5.50
N GLU A 152 11.68 -3.80 -6.43
CA GLU A 152 12.51 -4.99 -6.20
C GLU A 152 13.52 -4.83 -5.04
N GLN A 153 13.86 -3.60 -4.60
CA GLN A 153 14.72 -3.39 -3.43
C GLN A 153 14.09 -3.89 -2.12
N PHE A 154 12.77 -4.07 -2.08
CA PHE A 154 12.07 -4.67 -0.95
C PHE A 154 12.07 -6.20 -0.99
N ARG A 155 12.59 -6.81 -2.05
CA ARG A 155 12.58 -8.26 -2.18
C ARG A 155 13.63 -8.87 -1.25
N ALA A 156 13.19 -9.73 -0.34
CA ALA A 156 14.09 -10.49 0.51
C ALA A 156 15.07 -11.32 -0.32
N ALA A 157 16.32 -11.41 0.12
CA ALA A 157 17.24 -12.41 -0.40
C ALA A 157 16.63 -13.81 -0.15
N GLN A 158 16.66 -14.68 -1.16
CA GLN A 158 16.11 -16.03 -1.03
C GLN A 158 16.83 -16.79 0.08
N THR A 159 16.12 -17.11 1.16
CA THR A 159 16.52 -18.16 2.09
C THR A 159 15.50 -19.29 1.95
N THR A 160 15.95 -20.42 1.42
CA THR A 160 15.16 -21.59 1.02
C THR A 160 14.37 -22.22 2.19
N GLU A 161 14.66 -21.82 3.42
CA GLU A 161 14.21 -22.49 4.66
C GLU A 161 13.02 -21.80 5.34
N HIS A 162 12.75 -20.51 5.09
CA HIS A 162 11.72 -19.75 5.82
C HIS A 162 10.35 -19.67 5.09
N VAL A 163 10.32 -19.88 3.78
CA VAL A 163 9.10 -19.70 2.94
C VAL A 163 8.01 -20.73 3.26
N THR A 164 8.38 -21.92 3.77
CA THR A 164 7.47 -23.03 4.03
C THR A 164 6.59 -22.84 5.26
N GLU A 165 7.10 -22.23 6.34
CA GLU A 165 6.37 -22.15 7.61
C GLU A 165 5.39 -20.97 7.65
N GLU A 166 5.79 -19.82 7.13
CA GLU A 166 4.96 -18.61 7.16
C GLU A 166 3.82 -18.68 6.13
N ALA A 167 4.08 -19.27 4.95
CA ALA A 167 3.03 -19.58 3.99
C ALA A 167 1.99 -20.52 4.60
N ALA A 168 2.42 -21.57 5.32
CA ALA A 168 1.51 -22.47 6.01
C ALA A 168 0.65 -21.74 7.06
N ARG A 169 1.22 -20.79 7.82
CA ARG A 169 0.45 -19.97 8.78
C ARG A 169 -0.56 -19.03 8.11
N GLN A 170 -0.21 -18.43 6.98
CA GLN A 170 -1.14 -17.57 6.25
C GLN A 170 -2.25 -18.35 5.55
N PHE A 171 -1.95 -19.51 4.99
CA PHE A 171 -2.97 -20.45 4.49
C PHE A 171 -3.90 -20.92 5.61
N ALA A 172 -3.37 -21.21 6.80
CA ALA A 172 -4.18 -21.56 7.96
C ALA A 172 -5.12 -20.42 8.38
N ARG A 173 -4.62 -19.17 8.44
CA ARG A 173 -5.46 -17.99 8.75
C ARG A 173 -6.53 -17.73 7.70
N LEU A 174 -6.19 -17.85 6.42
CA LEU A 174 -7.15 -17.67 5.33
C LEU A 174 -8.22 -18.77 5.35
N ALA A 175 -7.82 -20.03 5.59
CA ALA A 175 -8.73 -21.15 5.73
C ALA A 175 -9.66 -20.99 6.96
N GLU A 176 -9.16 -20.47 8.08
CA GLU A 176 -9.99 -20.15 9.25
C GLU A 176 -10.99 -19.03 8.96
N GLN A 177 -10.58 -17.98 8.24
CA GLN A 177 -11.48 -16.89 7.85
C GLN A 177 -12.57 -17.38 6.89
N LEU A 178 -12.23 -18.25 5.93
CA LEU A 178 -13.20 -18.86 5.02
C LEU A 178 -14.17 -19.81 5.74
N ARG A 179 -13.70 -20.58 6.73
CA ARG A 179 -14.58 -21.43 7.57
C ARG A 179 -15.57 -20.61 8.39
N LYS A 180 -15.14 -19.48 8.96
CA LYS A 180 -16.03 -18.58 9.71
C LYS A 180 -17.14 -17.95 8.84
N TRP A 181 -16.96 -17.89 7.53
CA TRP A 181 -17.96 -17.38 6.58
C TRP A 181 -18.89 -18.48 6.04
N GLY A 182 -18.48 -19.75 6.12
CA GLY A 182 -19.29 -20.91 5.72
C GLY A 182 -20.23 -21.46 6.78
N GLU A 183 -20.16 -20.96 8.02
CA GLU A 183 -21.06 -21.33 9.13
C GLU A 183 -22.19 -20.30 9.36
N ALA A 184 -22.75 -19.72 8.30
CA ALA A 184 -24.07 -19.11 8.40
C ALA A 184 -25.11 -20.25 8.36
N PRO A 185 -25.93 -20.47 9.40
CA PRO A 185 -26.90 -21.55 9.39
C PRO A 185 -28.01 -21.22 8.39
N ASP A 186 -28.21 -22.13 7.43
CA ASP A 186 -29.44 -22.20 6.64
C ASP A 186 -30.63 -22.22 7.61
N LYS A 187 -31.57 -21.29 7.41
CA LYS A 187 -32.91 -21.34 8.00
C LYS A 187 -33.87 -22.00 7.03
#